data_AF-A0A6N8ZNJ1-F1
#
_entry.id   AF-A0A6N8ZNJ1-F1
#
_cell.length_a   1.000
_cell.length_b   1.000
_cell.length_c   1.000
_cell.angle_alpha   90.00
_cell.angle_beta   90.00
_cell.angle_gamma   90.00
#
_symmetry.space_group_name_H-M   'P 1'
#
loop_
_entity.id
_entity.type
_entity.pdbx_description
1 polymer ?
#
loop_
_entity_poly.entity_id
_entity_poly.type
_entity_poly.pdbx_seq_one_letter_code
_entity_poly.pdbx_strand_id
1 'polypeptide(L)'
;MLSEETANNIRDVQARIAEIGKKKLVDRPEWGTINFERSREDIDTVINLSEELANLPFNLLTDTRGGQLYNALEAVYKSLRNIDQFSIENDARPSDRRDHLYYELARTAADLQNGALLVIPFLAYRRGDRKRRKEAMDRFEESAEKILSAAAEKLDDKDDEIQDILRKAQDAGASIGVATFTTEFAVEAKKLARRSRGWLAGAAILGILTIAAAIGSYFWPPVSSEADAWETIRNFGSKAAILAVLFTSAVWCGRIYRALVHQAAVNNHRAVSLKTFQAFVKATDTPEVRDAVLLAATNAAFGSVPTGLVDQSAGDGPAFAVTEIGKQSVGRATRVASEGSD
;
A
#
# COMPACT_ATOMS: atom_id res chain seq x y z
N MET A 1 8.93 8.57 -26.61
CA MET A 1 8.23 7.73 -27.60
C MET A 1 8.80 6.34 -27.48
N LEU A 2 8.01 5.30 -27.75
CA LEU A 2 8.44 3.91 -27.58
C LEU A 2 9.67 3.60 -28.44
N SER A 3 10.70 3.05 -27.80
CA SER A 3 11.90 2.51 -28.43
C SER A 3 11.56 1.38 -29.42
N GLU A 4 12.30 1.32 -30.53
CA GLU A 4 12.11 0.27 -31.54
C GLU A 4 12.33 -1.14 -30.96
N GLU A 5 13.28 -1.27 -30.03
CA GLU A 5 13.54 -2.50 -29.29
C GLU A 5 12.28 -2.98 -28.55
N THR A 6 11.64 -2.12 -27.76
CA THR A 6 10.43 -2.49 -27.00
C THR A 6 9.25 -2.79 -27.93
N ALA A 7 9.10 -2.03 -29.02
CA ALA A 7 8.07 -2.30 -30.02
C ALA A 7 8.25 -3.67 -30.70
N ASN A 8 9.49 -4.08 -30.98
CA ASN A 8 9.79 -5.39 -31.54
C ASN A 8 9.55 -6.51 -30.53
N ASN A 9 9.92 -6.30 -29.26
CA ASN A 9 9.66 -7.26 -28.19
C ASN A 9 8.15 -7.52 -28.00
N ILE A 10 7.32 -6.49 -28.09
CA ILE A 10 5.85 -6.64 -28.06
C ILE A 10 5.38 -7.53 -29.21
N ARG A 11 5.83 -7.25 -30.44
CA ARG A 11 5.43 -8.02 -31.63
C ARG A 11 5.88 -9.48 -31.55
N ASP A 12 7.08 -9.74 -31.03
CA ASP A 12 7.60 -11.09 -30.83
C ASP A 12 6.69 -11.89 -29.88
N VAL A 13 6.36 -11.32 -28.72
CA VAL A 13 5.48 -11.99 -27.74
C VAL A 13 4.08 -12.22 -28.32
N GLN A 14 3.53 -11.27 -29.07
CA GLN A 14 2.24 -11.45 -29.73
C GLN A 14 2.25 -12.60 -30.75
N ALA A 15 3.33 -12.72 -31.53
CA ALA A 15 3.48 -13.83 -32.48
C ALA A 15 3.52 -15.18 -31.76
N ARG A 16 4.21 -15.24 -30.62
CA ARG A 16 4.30 -16.45 -29.78
C ARG A 16 2.95 -16.81 -29.13
N ILE A 17 2.15 -15.82 -28.73
CA ILE A 17 0.77 -16.04 -28.25
C ILE A 17 -0.10 -16.60 -29.38
N ALA A 18 -0.02 -16.02 -30.58
CA ALA A 18 -0.78 -16.48 -31.74
C ALA A 18 -0.39 -17.91 -32.17
N GLU A 19 0.87 -18.29 -32.02
CA GLU A 19 1.32 -19.67 -32.27
C GLU A 19 0.73 -20.67 -31.26
N ILE A 20 0.75 -20.33 -29.97
CA ILE A 20 0.16 -21.17 -28.92
C ILE A 20 -1.36 -21.24 -29.06
N GLY A 21 -2.02 -20.15 -29.43
CA GLY A 21 -3.48 -20.09 -29.62
C GLY A 21 -4.02 -21.02 -30.72
N LYS A 22 -3.18 -21.45 -31.67
CA LYS A 22 -3.55 -22.45 -32.69
C LYS A 22 -3.64 -23.87 -32.14
N LYS A 23 -3.13 -24.12 -30.92
CA LYS A 23 -3.15 -25.43 -30.30
C LYS A 23 -4.48 -25.70 -29.59
N LYS A 24 -4.80 -26.97 -29.36
CA LYS A 24 -5.92 -27.36 -28.51
C LYS A 24 -5.53 -27.16 -27.04
N LEU A 25 -5.87 -26.00 -26.47
CA LEU A 25 -5.56 -25.68 -25.07
C LEU A 25 -6.71 -25.96 -24.11
N VAL A 26 -7.93 -26.13 -24.63
CA VAL A 26 -9.13 -26.29 -23.81
C VAL A 26 -9.42 -27.76 -23.52
N ASP A 27 -9.39 -28.60 -24.55
CA ASP A 27 -9.73 -30.01 -24.44
C ASP A 27 -8.75 -30.87 -25.26
N ARG A 28 -8.18 -31.87 -24.60
CA ARG A 28 -7.32 -32.88 -25.21
C ARG A 28 -7.74 -34.27 -24.73
N PRO A 29 -7.75 -35.29 -25.61
CA PRO A 29 -8.16 -36.65 -25.24
C PRO A 29 -7.42 -37.22 -24.01
N GLU A 30 -6.13 -36.88 -23.87
CA GLU A 30 -5.27 -37.28 -22.75
C GLU A 30 -5.67 -36.67 -21.40
N TRP A 31 -6.47 -35.60 -21.38
CA TRP A 31 -6.86 -34.93 -20.14
C TRP A 31 -8.16 -35.47 -19.53
N GLY A 32 -8.98 -36.18 -20.32
CA GLY A 32 -10.26 -36.72 -19.86
C GLY A 32 -11.13 -35.66 -19.16
N THR A 33 -11.51 -35.90 -17.91
CA THR A 33 -12.35 -34.99 -17.12
C THR A 33 -11.59 -33.80 -16.49
N ILE A 34 -10.26 -33.76 -16.57
CA ILE A 34 -9.40 -32.72 -15.98
C ILE A 34 -8.91 -31.79 -17.11
N ASN A 35 -9.85 -31.27 -17.90
CA ASN A 35 -9.59 -30.34 -19.00
C ASN A 35 -9.77 -28.87 -18.58
N PHE A 36 -9.51 -27.94 -19.50
CA PHE A 36 -9.56 -26.49 -19.27
C PHE A 36 -10.81 -25.83 -19.83
N GLU A 37 -11.94 -26.56 -19.91
CA GLU A 37 -13.21 -26.00 -20.42
C GLU A 37 -13.61 -24.72 -19.70
N ARG A 38 -13.34 -24.64 -18.39
CA ARG A 38 -13.59 -23.46 -17.56
C ARG A 38 -12.77 -22.23 -17.97
N SER A 39 -11.60 -22.43 -18.58
CA SER A 39 -10.70 -21.36 -19.04
C SER A 39 -10.98 -20.89 -20.47
N ARG A 40 -11.94 -21.50 -21.18
CA ARG A 40 -12.17 -21.25 -22.61
C ARG A 40 -12.34 -19.76 -22.94
N GLU A 41 -13.20 -19.08 -22.18
CA GLU A 41 -13.49 -17.65 -22.38
C GLU A 41 -12.25 -16.78 -22.16
N ASP A 42 -11.45 -17.07 -21.13
CA ASP A 42 -10.21 -16.34 -20.85
C ASP A 42 -9.18 -16.57 -21.95
N ILE A 43 -9.04 -17.80 -22.45
CA ILE A 43 -8.13 -18.16 -23.56
C ILE A 43 -8.51 -17.41 -24.84
N ASP A 44 -9.78 -17.46 -25.23
CA ASP A 44 -10.27 -16.79 -26.44
C ASP A 44 -10.08 -15.27 -26.33
N THR A 45 -10.36 -14.71 -25.15
CA THR A 45 -10.21 -13.29 -24.86
C THR A 45 -8.78 -12.82 -25.03
N VAL A 46 -7.80 -13.50 -24.43
CA VAL A 46 -6.40 -13.05 -24.49
C VAL A 46 -5.79 -13.21 -25.88
N ILE A 47 -6.21 -14.23 -26.65
CA ILE A 47 -5.78 -14.42 -28.04
C ILE A 47 -6.33 -13.29 -28.91
N ASN A 48 -7.64 -13.06 -28.87
CA ASN A 48 -8.29 -12.02 -29.67
C ASN A 48 -7.72 -10.63 -29.36
N LEU A 49 -7.56 -10.31 -28.07
CA LEU A 49 -7.02 -9.02 -27.64
C LEU A 49 -5.56 -8.84 -28.08
N SER A 50 -4.74 -9.90 -28.01
CA SER A 50 -3.36 -9.88 -28.52
C SER A 50 -3.32 -9.62 -30.03
N GLU A 51 -4.23 -10.22 -30.80
CA GLU A 51 -4.34 -10.02 -32.25
C GLU A 51 -4.82 -8.60 -32.63
N GLU A 52 -5.80 -8.07 -31.90
CA GLU A 52 -6.28 -6.69 -32.09
C GLU A 52 -5.15 -5.68 -31.86
N LEU A 53 -4.38 -5.89 -30.80
CA LEU A 53 -3.23 -5.07 -30.46
C LEU A 53 -2.15 -5.14 -31.54
N ALA A 54 -1.89 -6.30 -32.13
CA ALA A 54 -0.81 -6.50 -33.12
C ALA A 54 -0.95 -5.60 -34.36
N ASN A 55 -2.17 -5.16 -34.67
CA ASN A 55 -2.48 -4.33 -35.83
C ASN A 55 -2.37 -2.81 -35.55
N LEU A 56 -1.92 -2.40 -34.35
CA LEU A 56 -1.92 -1.00 -33.92
C LEU A 56 -0.51 -0.36 -33.96
N PRO A 57 -0.43 0.97 -34.23
CA PRO A 57 0.84 1.69 -34.28
C PRO A 57 1.44 1.95 -32.88
N PHE A 58 2.12 0.94 -32.30
CA PHE A 58 2.73 1.04 -30.96
C PHE A 58 3.81 2.12 -30.81
N ASN A 59 4.40 2.59 -31.91
CA ASN A 59 5.39 3.69 -31.92
C ASN A 59 4.82 5.02 -31.35
N LEU A 60 3.51 5.12 -31.22
CA LEU A 60 2.83 6.28 -30.63
C LEU A 60 2.71 6.20 -29.10
N LEU A 61 3.13 5.10 -28.47
CA LEU A 61 3.12 4.93 -27.02
C LEU A 61 4.38 5.55 -26.37
N THR A 62 4.34 5.73 -25.05
CA THR A 62 5.53 6.01 -24.23
C THR A 62 6.25 4.70 -23.90
N ASP A 63 7.56 4.75 -23.65
CA ASP A 63 8.32 3.55 -23.22
C ASP A 63 7.72 2.90 -21.97
N THR A 64 7.28 3.70 -21.00
CA THR A 64 6.59 3.19 -19.80
C THR A 64 5.35 2.38 -20.15
N ARG A 65 4.47 2.89 -21.02
CA ARG A 65 3.23 2.20 -21.41
C ARG A 65 3.50 0.99 -22.29
N GLY A 66 4.46 1.08 -23.20
CA GLY A 66 4.87 -0.06 -24.02
C GLY A 66 5.50 -1.18 -23.20
N GLY A 67 6.36 -0.84 -22.22
CA GLY A 67 6.93 -1.82 -21.29
C GLY A 67 5.87 -2.50 -20.42
N GLN A 68 4.86 -1.76 -19.94
CA GLN A 68 3.72 -2.34 -19.22
C GLN A 68 2.93 -3.32 -20.09
N LEU A 69 2.64 -2.95 -21.33
CA LEU A 69 1.94 -3.81 -22.29
C LEU A 69 2.75 -5.07 -22.61
N TYR A 70 4.06 -4.92 -22.84
CA TYR A 70 4.98 -6.04 -23.04
C TYR A 70 4.93 -7.02 -21.87
N ASN A 71 5.05 -6.53 -20.64
CA ASN A 71 5.03 -7.38 -19.45
C ASN A 71 3.70 -8.13 -19.28
N ALA A 72 2.58 -7.48 -19.59
CA ALA A 72 1.26 -8.11 -19.55
C ALA A 72 1.12 -9.23 -20.60
N LEU A 73 1.53 -8.97 -21.84
CA LEU A 73 1.55 -9.97 -22.91
C LEU A 73 2.48 -11.15 -22.58
N GLU A 74 3.66 -10.88 -22.02
CA GLU A 74 4.62 -11.93 -21.64
C GLU A 74 4.10 -12.80 -20.49
N ALA A 75 3.35 -12.21 -19.55
CA ALA A 75 2.69 -12.97 -18.48
C ALA A 75 1.59 -13.90 -19.04
N VAL A 76 0.77 -13.40 -19.96
CA VAL A 76 -0.25 -14.19 -20.67
C VAL A 76 0.40 -15.34 -21.45
N TYR A 77 1.44 -15.05 -22.22
CA TYR A 77 2.17 -16.09 -22.97
C TYR A 77 2.68 -17.21 -22.05
N LYS A 78 3.29 -16.85 -20.91
CA LYS A 78 3.77 -17.82 -19.92
C LYS A 78 2.63 -18.67 -19.35
N SER A 79 1.50 -18.06 -19.04
CA SER A 79 0.31 -18.77 -18.54
C SER A 79 -0.23 -19.77 -19.58
N LEU A 80 -0.40 -19.33 -20.84
CA LEU A 80 -0.83 -20.21 -21.94
C LEU A 80 0.16 -21.34 -22.20
N ARG A 81 1.46 -21.08 -22.11
CA ARG A 81 2.50 -22.11 -22.23
C ARG A 81 2.44 -23.13 -21.09
N ASN A 82 2.18 -22.68 -19.86
CA ASN A 82 2.04 -23.58 -18.72
C ASN A 82 0.82 -24.51 -18.88
N ILE A 83 -0.26 -24.00 -19.47
CA ILE A 83 -1.43 -24.82 -19.85
C ILE A 83 -1.07 -25.81 -20.96
N ASP A 84 -0.36 -25.37 -22.00
CA ASP A 84 0.09 -26.23 -23.10
C ASP A 84 0.97 -27.42 -22.63
N GLN A 85 1.78 -27.17 -21.59
CA GLN A 85 2.69 -28.14 -20.97
C GLN A 85 2.05 -29.00 -19.87
N PHE A 86 0.77 -28.79 -19.55
CA PHE A 86 0.07 -29.57 -18.52
C PHE A 86 -0.05 -31.05 -18.92
N SER A 87 0.30 -31.94 -17.99
CA SER A 87 0.20 -33.40 -18.16
C SER A 87 -0.30 -34.06 -16.89
N ILE A 88 -1.27 -34.98 -17.04
CA ILE A 88 -1.82 -35.76 -15.92
C ILE A 88 -0.80 -36.77 -15.38
N GLU A 89 0.07 -37.30 -16.24
CA GLU A 89 1.02 -38.36 -15.87
C GLU A 89 2.16 -37.85 -14.99
N ASN A 90 2.50 -36.55 -15.10
CA ASN A 90 3.65 -35.96 -14.44
C ASN A 90 3.33 -35.34 -13.07
N ASP A 91 2.04 -35.23 -12.71
CA ASP A 91 1.59 -34.51 -11.52
C ASP A 91 0.91 -35.44 -10.51
N ALA A 92 1.36 -35.40 -9.25
CA ALA A 92 0.75 -36.20 -8.17
C ALA A 92 -0.70 -35.77 -7.84
N ARG A 93 -1.09 -34.53 -8.20
CA ARG A 93 -2.44 -33.96 -8.04
C ARG A 93 -2.83 -33.10 -9.24
N PRO A 94 -3.21 -33.72 -10.37
CA PRO A 94 -3.48 -33.00 -11.62
C PRO A 94 -4.63 -31.98 -11.53
N SER A 95 -5.67 -32.26 -10.73
CA SER A 95 -6.80 -31.35 -10.53
C SER A 95 -6.39 -30.04 -9.84
N ASP A 96 -5.58 -30.12 -8.77
CA ASP A 96 -5.10 -28.93 -8.04
C ASP A 96 -4.19 -28.09 -8.95
N ARG A 97 -3.36 -28.75 -9.76
CA ARG A 97 -2.47 -28.09 -10.72
C ARG A 97 -3.27 -27.37 -11.81
N ARG A 98 -4.29 -28.02 -12.38
CA ARG A 98 -5.21 -27.40 -13.34
C ARG A 98 -5.89 -26.16 -12.76
N ASP A 99 -6.41 -26.24 -11.53
CA ASP A 99 -7.11 -25.12 -10.90
C ASP A 99 -6.18 -23.93 -10.66
N HIS A 100 -4.95 -24.17 -10.25
CA HIS A 100 -3.93 -23.12 -10.16
C HIS A 100 -3.70 -22.43 -11.51
N LEU A 101 -3.54 -23.20 -12.59
CA LEU A 101 -3.32 -22.67 -13.94
C LEU A 101 -4.52 -21.87 -14.44
N TYR A 102 -5.75 -22.29 -14.11
CA TYR A 102 -6.96 -21.52 -14.39
C TYR A 102 -6.93 -20.15 -13.69
N TYR A 103 -6.68 -20.10 -12.38
CA TYR A 103 -6.66 -18.82 -11.65
C TYR A 103 -5.52 -17.90 -12.10
N GLU A 104 -4.37 -18.46 -12.48
CA GLU A 104 -3.25 -17.72 -13.05
C GLU A 104 -3.61 -17.10 -14.40
N LEU A 105 -4.26 -17.86 -15.29
CA LEU A 105 -4.72 -17.33 -16.57
C LEU A 105 -5.76 -16.23 -16.40
N ALA A 106 -6.80 -16.46 -15.59
CA ALA A 106 -7.84 -15.47 -15.34
C ALA A 106 -7.26 -14.13 -14.82
N ARG A 107 -6.26 -14.20 -13.93
CA ARG A 107 -5.56 -13.01 -13.43
C ARG A 107 -4.80 -12.29 -14.54
N THR A 108 -3.99 -13.02 -15.30
CA THR A 108 -3.17 -12.41 -16.38
C THR A 108 -4.03 -11.88 -17.53
N ALA A 109 -5.16 -12.50 -17.81
CA ALA A 109 -6.15 -12.03 -18.77
C ALA A 109 -6.76 -10.68 -18.35
N ALA A 110 -7.17 -10.56 -17.09
CA ALA A 110 -7.69 -9.31 -16.54
C ALA A 110 -6.66 -8.18 -16.56
N ASP A 111 -5.39 -8.48 -16.23
CA ASP A 111 -4.29 -7.52 -16.29
C ASP A 111 -4.04 -7.01 -17.73
N LEU A 112 -4.09 -7.89 -18.73
CA LEU A 112 -3.97 -7.52 -20.15
C LEU A 112 -5.15 -6.65 -20.62
N GLN A 113 -6.38 -7.03 -20.28
CA GLN A 113 -7.59 -6.25 -20.62
C GLN A 113 -7.53 -4.83 -20.05
N ASN A 114 -7.18 -4.69 -18.77
CA ASN A 114 -7.05 -3.38 -18.12
C ASN A 114 -5.96 -2.53 -18.77
N GLY A 115 -4.84 -3.15 -19.17
CA GLY A 115 -3.77 -2.46 -19.90
C GLY A 115 -4.16 -2.04 -21.32
N ALA A 116 -5.00 -2.83 -22.00
CA ALA A 116 -5.43 -2.58 -23.38
C ALA A 116 -6.58 -1.56 -23.52
N LEU A 117 -7.41 -1.41 -22.47
CA LEU A 117 -8.66 -0.63 -22.49
C LEU A 117 -8.47 0.84 -22.95
N LEU A 118 -7.34 1.47 -22.62
CA LEU A 118 -7.03 2.84 -23.01
C LEU A 118 -6.12 2.95 -24.23
N VAL A 119 -5.42 1.87 -24.58
CA VAL A 119 -4.43 1.84 -25.66
C VAL A 119 -5.12 1.60 -27.00
N ILE A 120 -6.09 0.69 -27.06
CA ILE A 120 -6.77 0.32 -28.31
C ILE A 120 -7.54 1.50 -28.92
N PRO A 121 -8.41 2.24 -28.19
CA PRO A 121 -9.13 3.38 -28.76
C PRO A 121 -8.19 4.50 -29.22
N PHE A 122 -7.15 4.80 -28.44
CA PHE A 122 -6.17 5.84 -28.75
C PHE A 122 -5.40 5.52 -30.04
N LEU A 123 -4.93 4.28 -30.20
CA LEU A 123 -4.18 3.86 -31.37
C LEU A 123 -5.08 3.65 -32.60
N ALA A 124 -6.32 3.19 -32.41
CA ALA A 124 -7.31 3.04 -33.48
C ALA A 124 -7.75 4.40 -34.06
N TYR A 125 -7.97 5.40 -33.20
CA TYR A 125 -8.27 6.78 -33.60
C TYR A 125 -7.17 7.37 -34.50
N ARG A 126 -5.90 7.19 -34.14
CA ARG A 126 -4.76 7.73 -34.92
C ARG A 126 -4.46 6.94 -36.20
N ARG A 127 -4.91 5.68 -36.30
CA ARG A 127 -4.78 4.82 -37.49
C ARG A 127 -5.75 5.21 -38.61
N GLY A 128 -6.89 5.84 -38.30
CA GLY A 128 -7.98 6.14 -39.25
C GLY A 128 -7.81 7.37 -40.15
N ASP A 129 -6.74 8.15 -40.00
CA ASP A 129 -6.68 9.56 -40.42
C ASP A 129 -5.86 9.85 -41.70
N ARG A 130 -6.11 9.21 -42.86
CA ARG A 130 -5.48 9.69 -44.13
C ARG A 130 -6.36 9.82 -45.37
N LYS A 131 -7.51 9.14 -45.47
CA LYS A 131 -8.25 9.09 -46.75
C LYS A 131 -9.69 9.58 -46.73
N ARG A 132 -10.30 9.75 -45.55
CA ARG A 132 -11.71 10.20 -45.39
C ARG A 132 -11.86 11.68 -45.01
N ARG A 133 -10.76 12.44 -44.98
CA ARG A 133 -10.67 13.77 -44.35
C ARG A 133 -11.35 14.91 -45.14
N LYS A 134 -11.65 14.77 -46.44
CA LYS A 134 -12.11 15.92 -47.24
C LYS A 134 -13.63 16.04 -47.38
N GLU A 135 -14.34 14.93 -47.48
CA GLU A 135 -15.78 14.95 -47.83
C GLU A 135 -16.70 14.74 -46.62
N ALA A 136 -16.14 14.28 -45.49
CA ALA A 136 -16.84 14.17 -44.23
C ALA A 136 -16.77 15.47 -43.41
N MET A 137 -15.73 16.31 -43.57
CA MET A 137 -15.54 17.57 -42.84
C MET A 137 -16.70 18.55 -43.03
N ASP A 138 -17.13 18.79 -44.27
CA ASP A 138 -18.14 19.81 -44.56
C ASP A 138 -19.53 19.48 -43.97
N ARG A 139 -19.88 18.19 -43.87
CA ARG A 139 -21.14 17.74 -43.24
C ARG A 139 -21.04 17.56 -41.73
N PHE A 140 -19.82 17.31 -41.23
CA PHE A 140 -19.56 17.20 -39.80
C PHE A 140 -19.44 18.58 -39.16
N GLU A 141 -19.02 19.63 -39.88
CA GLU A 141 -18.91 21.01 -39.36
C GLU A 141 -20.28 21.59 -39.00
N GLU A 142 -21.29 21.46 -39.88
CA GLU A 142 -22.66 21.95 -39.64
C GLU A 142 -23.40 21.17 -38.53
N SER A 143 -23.13 19.86 -38.41
CA SER A 143 -23.70 19.03 -37.34
C SER A 143 -22.95 19.17 -36.01
N ALA A 144 -21.63 19.38 -36.06
CA ALA A 144 -20.80 19.62 -34.90
C ALA A 144 -21.10 20.97 -34.28
N GLU A 145 -21.39 22.03 -35.04
CA GLU A 145 -21.71 23.36 -34.50
C GLU A 145 -23.03 23.36 -33.70
N LYS A 146 -24.05 22.63 -34.18
CA LYS A 146 -25.31 22.40 -33.45
C LYS A 146 -25.16 21.49 -32.23
N ILE A 147 -24.29 20.50 -32.29
CA ILE A 147 -24.01 19.61 -31.15
C ILE A 147 -23.09 20.30 -30.15
N LEU A 148 -22.13 21.14 -30.58
CA LEU A 148 -21.23 21.92 -29.72
C LEU A 148 -21.98 23.01 -28.98
N SER A 149 -22.97 23.69 -29.57
CA SER A 149 -23.75 24.69 -28.85
C SER A 149 -24.67 24.06 -27.81
N ALA A 150 -25.33 22.94 -28.15
CA ALA A 150 -26.14 22.16 -27.21
C ALA A 150 -25.29 21.41 -26.16
N ALA A 151 -24.04 21.07 -26.48
CA ALA A 151 -23.09 20.47 -25.55
C ALA A 151 -22.40 21.52 -24.68
N ALA A 152 -22.07 22.71 -25.18
CA ALA A 152 -21.50 23.80 -24.39
C ALA A 152 -22.50 24.28 -23.32
N GLU A 153 -23.79 24.36 -23.65
CA GLU A 153 -24.87 24.67 -22.70
C GLU A 153 -25.08 23.55 -21.66
N LYS A 154 -24.72 22.30 -21.97
CA LYS A 154 -24.78 21.14 -21.04
C LYS A 154 -23.47 20.79 -20.34
N LEU A 155 -22.33 21.28 -20.82
CA LEU A 155 -21.00 21.03 -20.25
C LEU A 155 -20.72 21.98 -19.09
N ASP A 156 -21.17 23.24 -19.16
CA ASP A 156 -20.96 24.21 -18.08
C ASP A 156 -21.62 23.75 -16.75
N ASP A 157 -22.80 23.12 -16.84
CA ASP A 157 -23.52 22.56 -15.68
C ASP A 157 -22.96 21.20 -15.19
N LYS A 158 -22.16 20.48 -15.99
CA LYS A 158 -21.77 19.07 -15.74
C LYS A 158 -20.29 18.88 -15.41
N ASP A 159 -19.42 19.81 -15.77
CA ASP A 159 -17.98 19.71 -15.48
C ASP A 159 -17.71 19.88 -13.96
N ASP A 160 -18.43 20.79 -13.32
CA ASP A 160 -18.41 20.97 -11.86
C ASP A 160 -18.94 19.72 -11.12
N GLU A 161 -19.99 19.08 -11.66
CA GLU A 161 -20.58 17.88 -11.05
C GLU A 161 -19.66 16.65 -11.19
N ILE A 162 -18.95 16.51 -12.32
CA ILE A 162 -17.97 15.43 -12.55
C ILE A 162 -16.73 15.62 -11.67
N GLN A 163 -16.21 16.85 -11.57
CA GLN A 163 -15.10 17.14 -10.66
C GLN A 163 -15.51 16.95 -9.19
N ASP A 164 -16.74 17.32 -8.83
CA ASP A 164 -17.28 17.09 -7.50
C ASP A 164 -17.47 15.59 -7.19
N ILE A 165 -17.93 14.78 -8.14
CA ILE A 165 -18.05 13.32 -7.99
C ILE A 165 -16.66 12.66 -7.87
N LEU A 166 -15.69 13.04 -8.71
CA LEU A 166 -14.32 12.52 -8.64
C LEU A 166 -13.66 12.90 -7.32
N ARG A 167 -13.86 14.15 -6.87
CA ARG A 167 -13.41 14.66 -5.56
C ARG A 167 -14.04 13.89 -4.41
N LYS A 168 -15.37 13.70 -4.42
CA LYS A 168 -16.10 12.92 -3.41
C LYS A 168 -15.67 11.46 -3.36
N ALA A 169 -15.36 10.85 -4.51
CA ALA A 169 -14.84 9.48 -4.59
C ALA A 169 -13.42 9.37 -4.02
N GLN A 170 -12.53 10.32 -4.32
CA GLN A 170 -11.19 10.41 -3.74
C GLN A 170 -11.25 10.66 -2.22
N ASP A 171 -12.15 11.52 -1.75
CA ASP A 171 -12.39 11.77 -0.33
C ASP A 171 -12.96 10.57 0.39
N ALA A 172 -13.90 9.86 -0.23
CA ALA A 172 -14.43 8.62 0.31
C ALA A 172 -13.31 7.59 0.44
N GLY A 173 -12.49 7.41 -0.60
CA GLY A 173 -11.34 6.50 -0.59
C GLY A 173 -10.29 6.85 0.48
N ALA A 174 -9.91 8.13 0.58
CA ALA A 174 -8.99 8.62 1.60
C ALA A 174 -9.58 8.50 3.01
N SER A 175 -10.88 8.80 3.19
CA SER A 175 -11.54 8.71 4.49
C SER A 175 -11.67 7.27 4.97
N ILE A 176 -11.96 6.31 4.08
CA ILE A 176 -12.09 4.89 4.40
C ILE A 176 -10.73 4.33 4.83
N GLY A 177 -9.66 4.60 4.07
CA GLY A 177 -8.31 4.18 4.42
C GLY A 177 -7.84 4.77 5.75
N VAL A 178 -8.04 6.07 5.95
CA VAL A 178 -7.68 6.75 7.21
C VAL A 178 -8.53 6.25 8.38
N ALA A 179 -9.79 5.85 8.17
CA ALA A 179 -10.67 5.35 9.23
C ALA A 179 -10.21 3.99 9.73
N THR A 180 -9.77 3.13 8.82
CA THR A 180 -9.16 1.84 9.13
C THR A 180 -7.90 2.03 9.96
N PHE A 181 -6.93 2.84 9.50
CA PHE A 181 -5.70 3.09 10.26
C PHE A 181 -5.95 3.75 11.62
N THR A 182 -6.89 4.70 11.68
CA THR A 182 -7.32 5.32 12.95
C THR A 182 -7.81 4.27 13.94
N THR A 183 -8.61 3.32 13.47
CA THR A 183 -9.16 2.24 14.28
C THR A 183 -8.07 1.27 14.72
N GLU A 184 -7.19 0.86 13.80
CA GLU A 184 -6.07 -0.04 14.10
C GLU A 184 -5.11 0.55 15.14
N PHE A 185 -4.68 1.79 14.96
CA PHE A 185 -3.82 2.47 15.93
C PHE A 185 -4.50 2.64 17.29
N ALA A 186 -5.80 2.95 17.32
CA ALA A 186 -6.54 3.06 18.58
C ALA A 186 -6.68 1.70 19.29
N VAL A 187 -6.91 0.62 18.55
CA VAL A 187 -6.98 -0.75 19.08
C VAL A 187 -5.62 -1.18 19.64
N GLU A 188 -4.55 -0.98 18.87
CA GLU A 188 -3.20 -1.36 19.29
C GLU A 188 -2.75 -0.52 20.50
N ALA A 189 -3.04 0.79 20.52
CA ALA A 189 -2.79 1.64 21.69
C ALA A 189 -3.46 1.11 22.97
N LYS A 190 -4.75 0.72 22.89
CA LYS A 190 -5.47 0.12 24.01
C LYS A 190 -4.87 -1.22 24.45
N LYS A 191 -4.45 -2.05 23.50
CA LYS A 191 -3.83 -3.35 23.78
C LYS A 191 -2.48 -3.19 24.47
N LEU A 192 -1.63 -2.28 24.00
CA LEU A 192 -0.36 -1.96 24.67
C LEU A 192 -0.58 -1.36 26.05
N ALA A 193 -1.52 -0.43 26.20
CA ALA A 193 -1.87 0.15 27.50
C ALA A 193 -2.41 -0.89 28.50
N ARG A 194 -3.14 -1.91 28.01
CA ARG A 194 -3.57 -3.03 28.86
C ARG A 194 -2.40 -3.94 29.24
N ARG A 195 -1.53 -4.27 28.29
CA ARG A 195 -0.33 -5.08 28.53
C ARG A 195 0.64 -4.40 29.49
N SER A 196 0.82 -3.08 29.40
CA SER A 196 1.70 -2.32 30.29
C SER A 196 1.26 -2.44 31.75
N ARG A 197 -0.06 -2.43 32.05
CA ARG A 197 -0.55 -2.67 33.43
C ARG A 197 -0.12 -4.03 33.99
N GLY A 198 -0.07 -5.07 33.16
CA GLY A 198 0.45 -6.38 33.57
C GLY A 198 1.93 -6.32 33.97
N TRP A 199 2.75 -5.61 33.18
CA TRP A 199 4.16 -5.39 33.51
C TRP A 199 4.36 -4.50 34.75
N LEU A 200 3.48 -3.52 34.97
CA LEU A 200 3.47 -2.69 36.18
C LEU A 200 3.14 -3.52 37.42
N ALA A 201 2.11 -4.38 37.33
CA ALA A 201 1.76 -5.30 38.41
C ALA A 201 2.91 -6.28 38.70
N GLY A 202 3.55 -6.84 37.66
CA GLY A 202 4.73 -7.69 37.80
C GLY A 202 5.91 -6.96 38.47
N ALA A 203 6.20 -5.72 38.08
CA ALA A 203 7.22 -4.90 38.72
C ALA A 203 6.89 -4.61 40.20
N ALA A 204 5.63 -4.33 40.53
CA ALA A 204 5.18 -4.10 41.90
C ALA A 204 5.31 -5.37 42.76
N ILE A 205 4.90 -6.53 42.24
CA ILE A 205 5.04 -7.82 42.94
C ILE A 205 6.52 -8.14 43.17
N LEU A 206 7.38 -7.99 42.16
CA LEU A 206 8.82 -8.21 42.30
C LEU A 206 9.46 -7.21 43.28
N GLY A 207 9.01 -5.96 43.30
CA GLY A 207 9.44 -4.97 44.27
C GLY A 207 9.09 -5.37 45.71
N ILE A 208 7.84 -5.80 45.94
CA ILE A 208 7.37 -6.30 47.24
C ILE A 208 8.17 -7.55 47.65
N LEU A 209 8.39 -8.49 46.72
CA LEU A 209 9.21 -9.68 46.96
C LEU A 209 10.66 -9.34 47.29
N THR A 210 11.23 -8.32 46.66
CA THR A 210 12.60 -7.84 46.96
C THR A 210 12.69 -7.32 48.39
N ILE A 211 11.70 -6.51 48.82
CA ILE A 211 11.62 -6.00 50.19
C ILE A 211 11.42 -7.15 51.19
N ALA A 212 10.50 -8.08 50.90
CA ALA A 212 10.25 -9.25 51.74
C ALA A 212 11.48 -10.16 51.86
N ALA A 213 12.21 -10.39 50.76
CA ALA A 213 13.45 -11.14 50.75
C ALA A 213 14.57 -10.44 51.55
N ALA A 214 14.65 -9.11 51.47
CA ALA A 214 15.60 -8.34 52.27
C ALA A 214 15.31 -8.44 53.77
N ILE A 215 14.03 -8.34 54.16
CA ILE A 215 13.59 -8.51 55.56
C ILE A 215 13.84 -9.96 56.01
N GLY A 216 13.45 -10.96 55.22
CA GLY A 216 13.67 -12.38 55.54
C GLY A 216 15.15 -12.73 55.67
N SER A 217 16.00 -12.13 54.83
CA SER A 217 17.45 -12.26 54.88
C SER A 217 18.05 -11.71 56.18
N TYR A 218 17.43 -10.70 56.79
CA TYR A 218 17.83 -10.17 58.10
C TYR A 218 17.50 -11.15 59.25
N PHE A 219 16.36 -11.87 59.16
CA PHE A 219 15.91 -12.78 60.21
C PHE A 219 16.40 -14.23 60.07
N TRP A 220 16.94 -14.65 58.92
CA TRP A 220 17.26 -16.06 58.65
C TRP A 220 18.48 -16.26 57.72
N PRO A 221 19.42 -17.19 57.98
CA PRO A 221 19.81 -17.76 59.28
C PRO A 221 20.68 -16.76 60.06
N PRO A 222 20.68 -16.80 61.41
CA PRO A 222 21.61 -16.02 62.20
C PRO A 222 23.04 -16.45 61.86
N VAL A 223 23.91 -15.49 61.57
CA VAL A 223 25.35 -15.75 61.49
C VAL A 223 25.77 -16.12 62.91
N SER A 224 26.21 -17.37 63.12
CA SER A 224 26.76 -17.77 64.42
C SER A 224 27.97 -16.90 64.72
N SER A 225 28.14 -16.49 65.98
CA SER A 225 29.31 -15.71 66.41
C SER A 225 30.64 -16.47 66.29
N GLU A 226 30.59 -17.75 65.93
CA GLU A 226 31.71 -18.67 65.71
C GLU A 226 31.93 -19.00 64.22
N ALA A 227 31.23 -18.34 63.29
CA ALA A 227 31.32 -18.63 61.86
C ALA A 227 32.68 -18.22 61.27
N ASP A 228 33.26 -19.11 60.46
CA ASP A 228 34.47 -18.82 59.68
C ASP A 228 34.20 -17.70 58.64
N ALA A 229 35.24 -16.95 58.28
CA ALA A 229 35.12 -15.83 57.35
C ALA A 229 34.56 -16.28 55.99
N TRP A 230 34.91 -17.50 55.57
CA TRP A 230 34.42 -18.11 54.33
C TRP A 230 32.93 -18.45 54.36
N GLU A 231 32.43 -18.98 55.48
CA GLU A 231 31.00 -19.29 55.64
C GLU A 231 30.14 -18.03 55.65
N THR A 232 30.63 -16.96 56.27
CA THR A 232 29.97 -15.65 56.29
C THR A 232 29.87 -15.06 54.87
N ILE A 233 30.95 -15.10 54.08
CA ILE A 233 30.95 -14.63 52.70
C ILE A 233 29.99 -15.45 51.83
N ARG A 234 29.96 -16.78 51.97
CA ARG A 234 29.04 -17.64 51.21
C ARG A 234 27.58 -17.33 51.53
N ASN A 235 27.25 -17.15 52.81
CA ASN A 235 25.89 -16.86 53.25
C ASN A 235 25.44 -15.46 52.81
N PHE A 236 26.33 -14.47 52.88
CA PHE A 236 26.06 -13.12 52.39
C PHE A 236 25.95 -13.10 50.85
N GLY A 237 26.84 -13.80 50.15
CA GLY A 237 26.87 -13.86 48.69
C GLY A 237 25.60 -14.48 48.09
N SER A 238 25.07 -15.54 48.69
CA SER A 238 23.81 -16.15 48.22
C SER A 238 22.60 -15.21 48.42
N LYS A 239 22.52 -14.55 49.58
CA LYS A 239 21.50 -13.53 49.88
C LYS A 239 21.59 -12.33 48.93
N ALA A 240 22.79 -11.83 48.70
CA ALA A 240 23.05 -10.73 47.77
C ALA A 240 22.72 -11.12 46.33
N ALA A 241 23.03 -12.36 45.91
CA ALA A 241 22.68 -12.86 44.58
C ALA A 241 21.16 -12.90 44.36
N ILE A 242 20.38 -13.40 45.34
CA ILE A 242 18.91 -13.43 45.26
C ILE A 242 18.35 -12.01 45.15
N LEU A 243 18.84 -11.07 45.97
CA LEU A 243 18.42 -9.66 45.91
C LEU A 243 18.80 -9.01 44.59
N ALA A 244 20.00 -9.28 44.06
CA ALA A 244 20.46 -8.74 42.78
C ALA A 244 19.59 -9.22 41.62
N VAL A 245 19.21 -10.50 41.60
CA VAL A 245 18.31 -11.06 40.59
C VAL A 245 16.92 -10.42 40.68
N LEU A 246 16.31 -10.40 41.87
CA LEU A 246 14.98 -9.81 42.07
C LEU A 246 14.94 -8.32 41.70
N PHE A 247 15.95 -7.56 42.13
CA PHE A 247 16.07 -6.15 41.81
C PHE A 247 16.23 -5.92 40.30
N THR A 248 17.12 -6.68 39.64
CA THR A 248 17.33 -6.57 38.18
C THR A 248 16.07 -6.93 37.41
N SER A 249 15.35 -7.98 37.82
CA SER A 249 14.06 -8.35 37.23
C SER A 249 13.01 -7.24 37.40
N ALA A 250 12.93 -6.60 38.57
CA ALA A 250 12.02 -5.49 38.82
C ALA A 250 12.35 -4.28 37.92
N VAL A 251 13.63 -3.93 37.80
CA VAL A 251 14.10 -2.86 36.89
C VAL A 251 13.77 -3.20 35.43
N TRP A 252 13.97 -4.45 35.02
CA TRP A 252 13.62 -4.91 33.67
C TRP A 252 12.13 -4.76 33.38
N CYS A 253 11.26 -5.21 34.28
CA CYS A 253 9.81 -5.02 34.16
C CYS A 253 9.44 -3.53 34.04
N GLY A 254 10.10 -2.66 34.82
CA GLY A 254 9.93 -1.21 34.73
C GLY A 254 10.33 -0.62 33.38
N ARG A 255 11.42 -1.10 32.76
CA ARG A 255 11.84 -0.69 31.41
C ARG A 255 10.83 -1.11 30.35
N ILE A 256 10.34 -2.35 30.41
CA ILE A 256 9.32 -2.86 29.48
C ILE A 256 8.00 -2.09 29.64
N TYR A 257 7.60 -1.78 30.88
CA TYR A 257 6.43 -0.94 31.15
C TYR A 257 6.55 0.42 30.44
N ARG A 258 7.67 1.13 30.62
CA ARG A 258 7.90 2.43 29.98
C ARG A 258 7.86 2.33 28.45
N ALA A 259 8.48 1.32 27.87
CA ALA A 259 8.46 1.10 26.42
C ALA A 259 7.02 0.88 25.90
N LEU A 260 6.22 0.07 26.59
CA LEU A 260 4.83 -0.19 26.19
C LEU A 260 3.95 1.05 26.34
N VAL A 261 4.15 1.85 27.39
CA VAL A 261 3.41 3.12 27.58
C VAL A 261 3.79 4.14 26.51
N HIS A 262 5.07 4.26 26.17
CA HIS A 262 5.53 5.10 25.08
C HIS A 262 4.87 4.71 23.74
N GLN A 263 4.94 3.43 23.39
CA GLN A 263 4.32 2.93 22.15
C GLN A 263 2.79 3.07 22.15
N ALA A 264 2.14 2.91 23.31
CA ALA A 264 0.71 3.17 23.44
C ALA A 264 0.39 4.67 23.22
N ALA A 265 1.19 5.58 23.77
CA ALA A 265 1.02 7.02 23.60
C ALA A 265 1.23 7.46 22.15
N VAL A 266 2.27 6.94 21.48
CA VAL A 266 2.54 7.20 20.06
C VAL A 266 1.37 6.73 19.20
N ASN A 267 0.92 5.48 19.35
CA ASN A 267 -0.22 4.99 18.57
C ASN A 267 -1.53 5.74 18.87
N ASN A 268 -1.76 6.15 20.11
CA ASN A 268 -2.90 6.99 20.44
C ASN A 268 -2.81 8.37 19.77
N HIS A 269 -1.63 9.00 19.76
CA HIS A 269 -1.41 10.25 19.03
C HIS A 269 -1.70 10.09 17.54
N ARG A 270 -1.20 9.02 16.91
CA ARG A 270 -1.49 8.70 15.50
C ARG A 270 -2.99 8.60 15.22
N ALA A 271 -3.72 7.86 16.05
CA ALA A 271 -5.17 7.71 15.92
C ALA A 271 -5.90 9.05 16.06
N VAL A 272 -5.53 9.88 17.04
CA VAL A 272 -6.16 11.20 17.25
C VAL A 272 -5.85 12.17 16.12
N SER A 273 -4.62 12.17 15.59
CA SER A 273 -4.21 13.01 14.46
C SER A 273 -4.98 12.65 13.18
N LEU A 274 -5.09 11.35 12.88
CA LEU A 274 -5.86 10.87 11.72
C LEU A 274 -7.37 11.12 11.87
N LYS A 275 -7.93 10.98 13.07
CA LYS A 275 -9.32 11.34 13.36
C LYS A 275 -9.57 12.84 13.17
N THR A 276 -8.63 13.67 13.61
CA THR A 276 -8.68 15.13 13.45
C THR A 276 -8.58 15.51 11.97
N PHE A 277 -7.70 14.86 11.21
CA PHE A 277 -7.62 15.01 9.75
C PHE A 277 -8.95 14.73 9.07
N GLN A 278 -9.61 13.61 9.42
CA GLN A 278 -10.93 13.28 8.86
C GLN A 278 -11.98 14.35 9.17
N ALA A 279 -11.95 14.93 10.37
CA ALA A 279 -12.86 15.99 10.74
C ALA A 279 -12.61 17.26 9.90
N PHE A 280 -11.34 17.62 9.68
CA PHE A 280 -10.97 18.78 8.88
C PHE A 280 -11.25 18.61 7.38
N VAL A 281 -10.92 17.45 6.79
CA VAL A 281 -11.20 17.17 5.38
C VAL A 281 -12.69 17.17 5.07
N LYS A 282 -13.52 16.73 6.03
CA LYS A 282 -14.99 16.78 5.92
C LYS A 282 -15.58 18.17 6.12
N ALA A 283 -14.85 19.08 6.77
CA ALA A 283 -15.31 20.43 7.11
C ALA A 283 -14.84 21.51 6.12
N THR A 284 -13.96 21.17 5.18
CA THR A 284 -13.36 22.12 4.23
C THR A 284 -13.68 21.70 2.78
N ASP A 285 -14.18 22.66 1.99
CA ASP A 285 -14.46 22.47 0.56
C ASP A 285 -13.32 22.96 -0.35
N THR A 286 -12.32 23.63 0.23
CA THR A 286 -11.18 24.24 -0.47
C THR A 286 -10.02 23.23 -0.63
N PRO A 287 -9.56 22.92 -1.87
CA PRO A 287 -8.47 21.99 -2.12
C PRO A 287 -7.16 22.35 -1.39
N GLU A 288 -6.82 23.64 -1.31
CA GLU A 288 -5.56 24.11 -0.73
C GLU A 288 -5.48 23.87 0.78
N VAL A 289 -6.60 24.04 1.49
CA VAL A 289 -6.69 23.77 2.93
C VAL A 289 -6.59 22.27 3.19
N ARG A 290 -7.18 21.46 2.31
CA ARG A 290 -7.14 20.00 2.40
C ARG A 290 -5.73 19.44 2.23
N ASP A 291 -4.98 19.92 1.23
CA ASP A 291 -3.60 19.48 0.99
C ASP A 291 -2.67 19.87 2.15
N ALA A 292 -2.82 21.06 2.69
CA ALA A 292 -2.08 21.50 3.86
C ALA A 292 -2.38 20.64 5.11
N VAL A 293 -3.66 20.31 5.31
CA VAL A 293 -4.10 19.45 6.42
C VAL A 293 -3.64 18.00 6.21
N LEU A 294 -3.60 17.49 4.97
CA LEU A 294 -3.06 16.17 4.65
C LEU A 294 -1.57 16.08 4.95
N LEU A 295 -0.79 17.09 4.56
CA LEU A 295 0.65 17.14 4.87
C LEU A 295 0.89 17.20 6.38
N ALA A 296 0.15 18.06 7.10
CA ALA A 296 0.25 18.19 8.55
C ALA A 296 -0.16 16.90 9.27
N ALA A 297 -1.23 16.24 8.84
CA ALA A 297 -1.70 14.99 9.40
C ALA A 297 -0.76 13.82 9.13
N THR A 298 -0.19 13.74 7.92
CA THR A 298 0.81 12.73 7.55
C THR A 298 2.05 12.90 8.41
N ASN A 299 2.52 14.14 8.61
CA ASN A 299 3.63 14.41 9.51
C ASN A 299 3.30 14.06 10.97
N ALA A 300 2.12 14.42 11.47
CA ALA A 300 1.70 14.09 12.83
C ALA A 300 1.48 12.59 13.08
N ALA A 301 1.10 11.83 12.04
CA ALA A 301 0.89 10.38 12.12
C ALA A 301 2.19 9.59 11.95
N PHE A 302 3.11 10.02 11.09
CA PHE A 302 4.30 9.23 10.73
C PHE A 302 5.62 9.83 11.19
N GLY A 303 5.62 11.08 11.67
CA GLY A 303 6.78 11.72 12.26
C GLY A 303 7.18 11.16 13.63
N SER A 304 8.37 11.52 14.09
CA SER A 304 8.87 11.17 15.42
C SER A 304 8.18 12.02 16.49
N VAL A 305 7.49 11.37 17.44
CA VAL A 305 6.78 12.05 18.54
C VAL A 305 7.57 11.89 19.84
N PRO A 306 8.15 12.96 20.40
CA PRO A 306 8.77 12.90 21.73
C PRO A 306 7.68 12.80 22.81
N THR A 307 7.68 11.71 23.58
CA THR A 307 6.71 11.50 24.67
C THR A 307 7.32 11.65 26.06
N GLY A 308 8.61 11.99 26.17
CA GLY A 308 9.34 12.12 27.44
C GLY A 308 9.56 10.82 28.24
N LEU A 309 9.09 9.67 27.76
CA LEU A 309 9.26 8.36 28.42
C LEU A 309 10.53 7.60 27.98
N VAL A 310 11.11 8.02 26.86
CA VAL A 310 12.31 7.45 26.24
C VAL A 310 13.16 8.62 25.75
N ASP A 311 14.42 8.67 26.14
CA ASP A 311 15.37 9.64 25.59
C ASP A 311 15.53 9.36 24.10
N GLN A 312 15.12 10.31 23.27
CA GLN A 312 15.46 10.30 21.87
C GLN A 312 16.94 10.73 21.79
N SER A 313 17.86 9.77 21.67
CA SER A 313 19.20 10.08 21.21
C SER A 313 19.06 10.83 19.89
N ALA A 314 19.49 12.09 19.88
CA ALA A 314 19.36 13.03 18.77
C ALA A 314 19.76 12.39 17.43
N GLY A 315 18.76 11.95 16.69
CA GLY A 315 18.84 11.58 15.29
C GLY A 315 18.04 12.61 14.54
N ASP A 316 18.76 13.47 13.84
CA ASP A 316 18.32 14.59 13.01
C ASP A 316 17.21 14.14 12.04
N GLY A 317 15.95 14.35 12.44
CA GLY A 317 14.77 14.17 11.61
C GLY A 317 14.02 15.48 11.60
N PRO A 318 13.58 15.99 10.44
CA PRO A 318 13.20 17.38 10.33
C PRO A 318 11.91 17.63 11.12
N ALA A 319 12.04 18.35 12.23
CA ALA A 319 10.94 18.91 12.97
C ALA A 319 10.37 20.09 12.17
N PHE A 320 9.59 19.80 11.11
CA PHE A 320 8.87 20.84 10.37
C PHE A 320 7.73 21.36 11.25
N ALA A 321 8.01 22.44 11.96
CA ALA A 321 7.03 23.19 12.70
C ALA A 321 6.01 23.80 11.71
N VAL A 322 4.72 23.59 11.98
CA VAL A 322 3.56 24.08 11.19
C VAL A 322 3.63 25.60 10.90
N THR A 323 4.43 26.35 11.65
CA THR A 323 4.73 27.77 11.41
C THR A 323 5.52 28.07 10.13
N GLU A 324 6.22 27.11 9.52
CA GLU A 324 6.95 27.34 8.26
C GLU A 324 6.05 27.29 7.02
N ILE A 325 4.99 26.47 7.03
CA ILE A 325 4.06 26.32 5.90
C ILE A 325 3.25 27.62 5.70
N GLY A 326 2.91 28.32 6.78
CA GLY A 326 2.25 29.63 6.73
C GLY A 326 3.15 30.74 6.19
N LYS A 327 4.48 30.67 6.41
CA LYS A 327 5.41 31.68 5.89
C LYS A 327 5.75 31.48 4.42
N GLN A 328 5.86 30.24 3.95
CA GLN A 328 6.14 29.95 2.53
C GLN A 328 4.95 30.27 1.62
N SER A 329 3.72 30.04 2.08
CA SER A 329 2.50 30.39 1.34
C SER A 329 2.29 31.91 1.26
N VAL A 330 2.50 32.65 2.35
CA VAL A 330 2.42 34.12 2.38
C VAL A 330 3.55 34.77 1.58
N GLY A 331 4.77 34.21 1.62
CA GLY A 331 5.93 34.71 0.87
C GLY A 331 5.83 34.48 -0.65
N ARG A 332 5.11 33.44 -1.09
CA ARG A 332 4.85 33.19 -2.52
C ARG A 332 3.76 34.10 -3.07
N ALA A 333 2.74 34.44 -2.28
CA ALA A 333 1.69 35.37 -2.68
C ALA A 333 2.18 36.81 -2.84
N THR A 334 3.12 37.26 -1.99
CA THR A 334 3.70 38.61 -2.09
C THR A 334 4.68 38.76 -3.26
N ARG A 335 5.34 37.68 -3.69
CA ARG A 335 6.30 37.71 -4.81
C ARG A 335 5.60 37.76 -6.19
N VAL A 336 4.45 37.09 -6.32
CA VAL A 336 3.62 37.15 -7.54
C VAL A 336 2.96 38.52 -7.70
N ALA A 337 2.64 39.21 -6.60
CA ALA A 337 2.11 40.57 -6.65
C ALA A 337 3.14 41.63 -7.08
N SER A 338 4.45 41.39 -6.89
CA SER A 338 5.50 42.33 -7.31
C SER A 338 6.01 42.12 -8.75
N GLU A 339 5.79 40.94 -9.35
CA GLU A 339 6.21 40.64 -10.73
C GLU A 339 5.11 40.94 -11.78
N GLY A 340 3.91 41.35 -11.35
CA GLY A 340 2.78 41.72 -12.22
C GLY A 340 2.54 43.23 -12.38
N SER A 341 3.46 44.09 -11.93
CA SER A 341 3.32 45.56 -11.96
C SER A 341 4.53 46.31 -12.52
N ASP A 342 5.31 45.67 -13.41
CA ASP A 342 6.31 46.36 -14.25
C ASP A 342 5.98 46.19 -15.74
#